data_AF-A0A084EQK2-F1
#
_entry.id   AF-A0A084EQK2-F1
#
_cell.length_a   1.000
_cell.length_b   1.000
_cell.length_c   1.000
_cell.angle_alpha   90.00
_cell.angle_beta   90.00
_cell.angle_gamma   90.00
#
_symmetry.space_group_name_H-M   'P 1'
#
loop_
_entity.id
_entity.type
_entity.pdbx_description
1 polymer ?
#
loop_
_entity_poly.entity_id
_entity_poly.type
_entity_poly.pdbx_seq_one_letter_code
_entity_poly.pdbx_strand_id
1 'polypeptide(L)' 'MKCQEVTKLVSEAQERPLLLKEKIGVRIHLLYCPHCRKFEKHCQQMSQLMKKFADDQNNAD' A
#
# COMPACT_ATOMS: atom_id res chain seq x y z
N MET A 1 8.74 7.23 -13.29
CA MET A 1 8.19 6.01 -12.65
C MET A 1 7.21 5.32 -13.59
N LYS A 2 7.44 4.03 -13.88
CA LYS A 2 6.49 3.18 -14.62
C LYS A 2 5.53 2.49 -13.64
N CYS A 3 4.38 2.00 -14.11
CA CYS A 3 3.39 1.31 -13.26
C CYS A 3 4.02 0.18 -12.43
N GLN A 4 4.91 -0.63 -13.02
CA GLN A 4 5.61 -1.72 -12.32
C GLN A 4 6.46 -1.25 -11.13
N GLU A 5 7.08 -0.09 -11.24
CA GLU A 5 7.88 0.51 -10.17
C GLU A 5 6.98 1.02 -9.04
N VAL A 6 5.83 1.61 -9.41
CA VAL A 6 4.82 2.10 -8.47
C VAL A 6 4.21 0.94 -7.67
N THR A 7 3.80 -0.13 -8.36
CA THR A 7 3.21 -1.30 -7.70
C THR A 7 4.22 -1.97 -6.78
N LYS A 8 5.49 -2.03 -7.17
CA LYS A 8 6.57 -2.51 -6.30
C LYS A 8 6.70 -1.66 -5.03
N LEU A 9 6.80 -0.34 -5.16
CA LEU A 9 6.89 0.57 -4.00
C LEU A 9 5.64 0.51 -3.11
N VAL A 10 4.44 0.38 -3.68
CA VAL A 10 3.19 0.21 -2.92
C VAL A 10 3.18 -1.10 -2.14
N SER A 11 3.72 -2.18 -2.70
CA SER A 11 3.90 -3.46 -2.00
C SER A 11 4.91 -3.33 -0.87
N GLU A 12 6.09 -2.76 -1.15
CA GLU A 12 7.15 -2.53 -0.15
C GLU A 12 6.68 -1.65 1.01
N ALA A 13 5.75 -0.71 0.76
CA ALA A 13 5.16 0.12 1.81
C ALA A 13 4.41 -0.66 2.89
N GLN A 14 4.03 -1.92 2.64
CA GLN A 14 3.42 -2.82 3.62
C GLN A 14 4.44 -3.43 4.59
N GLU A 15 5.69 -3.56 4.15
CA GLU A 15 6.78 -4.21 4.89
C GLU A 15 7.75 -3.19 5.49
N ARG A 16 7.99 -2.07 4.80
CA ARG A 16 8.88 -1.00 5.22
C ARG A 16 8.27 0.38 4.98
N PRO A 17 8.65 1.40 5.77
CA PRO A 17 8.35 2.77 5.40
C PRO A 17 9.10 3.16 4.10
N LEU A 18 8.39 3.87 3.23
CA LEU A 18 8.99 4.47 2.03
C LEU A 18 9.78 5.73 2.39
N LEU A 19 10.87 5.97 1.67
CA LEU A 19 11.61 7.22 1.71
C LEU A 19 10.74 8.35 1.18
N LEU A 20 11.00 9.58 1.63
CA LEU A 20 10.18 10.75 1.25
C LEU A 20 10.13 10.94 -0.28
N LYS A 21 11.26 10.72 -0.97
CA LYS A 21 11.35 10.76 -2.44
C LYS A 21 10.48 9.70 -3.13
N GLU A 22 10.46 8.47 -2.60
CA GLU A 22 9.65 7.36 -3.13
C GLU A 22 8.17 7.67 -2.95
N LYS A 23 7.79 8.16 -1.76
CA LYS A 23 6.42 8.54 -1.42
C LYS A 23 5.89 9.65 -2.32
N ILE A 24 6.70 10.67 -2.61
CA ILE A 24 6.33 11.76 -3.53
C ILE A 24 6.15 11.21 -4.95
N GLY A 25 7.09 10.39 -5.43
CA GLY A 25 7.01 9.78 -6.77
C GLY A 25 5.75 8.91 -6.95
N VAL A 26 5.42 8.07 -5.96
CA VAL A 26 4.18 7.29 -5.93
C VAL A 26 2.98 8.23 -5.99
N ARG A 27 2.88 9.22 -5.08
CA ARG A 27 1.73 10.14 -5.05
C ARG A 27 1.48 10.84 -6.38
N ILE A 28 2.54 11.35 -7.02
CA ILE A 28 2.42 12.00 -8.34
C ILE A 28 1.90 11.00 -9.37
N HIS A 29 2.43 9.77 -9.41
CA HIS A 29 1.95 8.74 -10.33
C HIS A 29 0.47 8.41 -10.13
N LEU A 30 0.06 8.27 -8.87
CA LEU A 30 -1.31 7.95 -8.52
C LEU A 30 -2.29 9.03 -8.97
N LEU A 31 -1.89 10.31 -9.08
CA LEU A 31 -2.76 11.39 -9.55
C LEU A 31 -3.30 11.16 -10.96
N TYR A 32 -2.48 10.62 -11.88
CA TYR A 32 -2.87 10.44 -13.27
C TYR A 32 -3.14 8.98 -13.66
N CYS A 33 -2.70 8.00 -12.86
CA CYS A 33 -2.89 6.57 -13.15
C CYS A 33 -3.97 5.93 -12.27
N PRO A 34 -5.21 5.75 -12.77
CA PRO A 34 -6.29 5.17 -11.97
C PRO A 34 -6.05 3.70 -11.59
N HIS A 35 -5.32 2.95 -12.43
CA HIS A 35 -5.00 1.54 -12.18
C HIS A 35 -4.10 1.38 -10.95
N CYS A 36 -3.01 2.15 -10.88
CA CYS A 36 -2.12 2.14 -9.72
C CYS A 36 -2.84 2.63 -8.45
N ARG A 37 -3.77 3.58 -8.59
CA ARG A 37 -4.60 4.05 -7.46
C ARG A 37 -5.52 2.97 -6.91
N LYS A 38 -6.13 2.15 -7.78
CA LYS A 38 -6.92 0.98 -7.36
C LYS A 38 -6.04 -0.06 -6.67
N PHE A 39 -4.87 -0.33 -7.22
CA PHE A 39 -3.92 -1.27 -6.65
C PHE A 39 -3.49 -0.86 -5.22
N GLU A 40 -3.12 0.41 -5.01
CA GLU A 40 -2.81 0.93 -3.67
C GLU A 40 -3.94 0.71 -2.68
N LYS A 41 -5.18 1.03 -3.07
CA LYS A 41 -6.36 0.81 -2.24
C LYS A 41 -6.55 -0.67 -1.88
N HIS A 42 -6.39 -1.58 -2.84
CA HIS A 42 -6.53 -3.02 -2.57
C HIS A 42 -5.46 -3.52 -1.58
N CYS A 43 -4.21 -3.10 -1.73
CA CYS A 43 -3.15 -3.44 -0.77
C CYS A 43 -3.46 -2.91 0.63
N GLN A 44 -3.92 -1.66 0.75
CA GLN A 44 -4.30 -1.08 2.04
C GLN A 44 -5.47 -1.82 2.69
N GLN A 45 -6.50 -2.17 1.91
CA GLN A 45 -7.65 -2.93 2.40
C GLN A 45 -7.23 -4.31 2.91
N MET A 46 -6.41 -5.03 2.16
CA MET A 46 -5.89 -6.34 2.59
C MET A 46 -5.11 -6.23 3.90
N SER A 47 -4.22 -5.25 4.00
CA SER A 47 -3.42 -4.97 5.21
C SER A 47 -4.30 -4.66 6.43
N GLN A 48 -5.35 -3.88 6.25
CA GLN A 48 -6.31 -3.57 7.32
C GLN A 48 -7.11 -4.80 7.75
N LEU A 49 -7.57 -5.62 6.81
CA LEU A 49 -8.30 -6.86 7.13
C LEU A 49 -7.42 -7.83 7.90
N MET A 50 -6.16 -8.02 7.49
CA MET A 50 -5.21 -8.88 8.19
C MET A 50 -4.92 -8.39 9.61
N LYS A 51 -4.73 -7.07 9.78
CA LYS A 51 -4.53 -6.48 11.12
C LYS A 51 -5.74 -6.66 12.01
N LYS A 52 -6.94 -6.43 11.47
CA LYS A 52 -8.19 -6.63 12.20
C LYS A 52 -8.35 -8.10 12.61
N PHE A 53 -8.06 -9.04 11.71
CA PHE A 53 -8.11 -10.46 12.03
C PHE A 53 -7.15 -10.83 13.17
N ALA A 54 -5.93 -10.33 13.14
CA ALA A 54 -4.97 -10.55 14.22
C ALA A 54 -5.44 -9.92 15.56
N ASP A 55 -6.02 -8.72 15.51
CA ASP A 55 -6.56 -8.03 16.70
C ASP A 55 -7.76 -8.79 17.30
N ASP A 56 -8.69 -9.24 16.45
CA ASP A 56 -9.85 -10.05 16.84
C ASP A 56 -9.42 -11.38 17.49
N GLN A 57 -8.32 -12.01 17.05
CA GLN A 57 -7.76 -13.20 17.70
C GLN A 57 -7.16 -12.88 19.08
N ASN A 58 -6.34 -11.83 19.20
CA ASN A 58 -5.72 -11.46 20.47
C ASN A 58 -6.73 -11.01 21.55
N ASN A 59 -7.93 -10.57 21.15
CA ASN A 59 -9.00 -10.14 22.08
C ASN A 59 -9.97 -11.28 22.44
N ALA A 60 -9.85 -12.44 21.80
CA ALA A 60 -10.64 -13.64 22.10
C ALA A 60 -9.93 -14.63 23.03
N ASP A 61 -8.64 -14.37 23.32
CA ASP A 61 -7.80 -15.05 24.31
C ASP A 61 -7.68 -14.23 25.61
#